data_AF-A0A330MUE7-F1
#
_entry.id   AF-A0A330MUE7-F1
#
_cell.length_a   1.000
_cell.length_b   1.000
_cell.length_c   1.000
_cell.angle_alpha   90.00
_cell.angle_beta   90.00
_cell.angle_gamma   90.00
#
_symmetry.space_group_name_H-M   'P 1'
#
loop_
_entity.id
_entity.type
_entity.pdbx_description
1 polymer ?
#
loop_
_entity_poly.entity_id
_entity_poly.type
_entity_poly.pdbx_seq_one_letter_code
_entity_poly.pdbx_strand_id
1 'polypeptide(L)'
;MKKLILTILFLNSIIGFSQNEKSNEIAINGIVLSEVNGKPLENVYVNYKSRYQYSATDEKGKFDYKYKIREKDSLETIELTALGYENIDTIIRVDKPREYRFEFVMKPRFGLNREKALEDIKNGKVNILESSGIAPVFYKSDTKFAKKYNVNFVEYGCEAVASESLNEYNRTVFEYLDKKYGKEWRKKIRKDIVGLEENNK
;
A
#
# COMPACT_ATOMS: atom_id res chain seq x y z
N MET A 1 -41.72 72.99 16.24
CA MET A 1 -42.08 72.13 15.09
C MET A 1 -40.94 71.16 14.85
N LYS A 2 -41.19 69.86 15.10
CA LYS A 2 -40.20 68.78 14.92
C LYS A 2 -39.86 68.65 13.43
N LYS A 3 -38.59 68.84 13.04
CA LYS A 3 -38.10 68.44 11.71
C LYS A 3 -37.42 67.08 11.84
N LEU A 4 -38.06 66.11 11.21
CA LEU A 4 -37.65 64.71 11.07
C LEU A 4 -36.36 64.66 10.24
N ILE A 5 -35.27 64.16 10.80
CA ILE A 5 -34.04 63.86 10.06
C ILE A 5 -34.27 62.53 9.36
N LEU A 6 -34.40 62.54 8.03
CA LEU A 6 -34.47 61.34 7.21
C LEU A 6 -33.05 60.98 6.76
N THR A 7 -32.51 59.93 7.37
CA THR A 7 -31.21 59.33 7.06
C THR A 7 -31.29 58.57 5.73
N ILE A 8 -30.42 58.89 4.77
CA ILE A 8 -30.14 58.01 3.61
C ILE A 8 -28.71 57.50 3.76
N LEU A 9 -28.59 56.30 4.34
CA LEU A 9 -27.37 55.51 4.33
C LEU A 9 -27.31 54.78 2.98
N PHE A 10 -26.40 55.21 2.09
CA PHE A 10 -26.00 54.40 0.95
C PHE A 10 -25.22 53.18 1.48
N LEU A 11 -25.94 52.07 1.70
CA LEU A 11 -25.33 50.75 1.72
C LEU A 11 -24.83 50.47 0.30
N ASN A 12 -23.56 50.81 0.04
CA ASN A 12 -22.80 50.15 -1.01
C ASN A 12 -22.72 48.68 -0.61
N SER A 13 -23.69 47.88 -1.05
CA SER A 13 -23.51 46.46 -1.19
C SER A 13 -22.34 46.28 -2.15
N ILE A 14 -21.16 46.07 -1.59
CA ILE A 14 -20.07 45.40 -2.30
C ILE A 14 -20.65 44.01 -2.57
N ILE A 15 -21.34 43.87 -3.70
CA ILE A 15 -21.52 42.58 -4.34
C ILE A 15 -20.11 42.22 -4.77
N GLY A 16 -19.39 41.59 -3.84
CA GLY A 16 -18.19 40.85 -4.18
C GLY A 16 -18.66 39.77 -5.12
N PHE A 17 -18.56 40.02 -6.43
CA PHE A 17 -18.51 38.97 -7.41
C PHE A 17 -17.29 38.14 -7.02
N SER A 18 -17.51 37.07 -6.24
CA SER A 18 -16.60 35.95 -6.28
C SER A 18 -16.68 35.44 -7.71
N GLN A 19 -15.75 35.90 -8.53
CA GLN A 19 -15.44 35.21 -9.75
C GLN A 19 -15.09 33.81 -9.29
N ASN A 20 -15.96 32.84 -9.56
CA ASN A 20 -15.54 31.46 -9.72
C ASN A 20 -14.47 31.51 -10.81
N GLU A 21 -13.23 31.79 -10.45
CA GLU A 21 -12.09 31.44 -11.28
C GLU A 21 -12.33 29.96 -11.59
N LYS A 22 -12.58 29.66 -12.87
CA LYS A 22 -12.63 28.28 -13.34
C LYS A 22 -11.35 27.66 -12.80
N SER A 23 -11.45 26.76 -11.83
CA SER A 23 -10.26 26.22 -11.19
C SER A 23 -9.42 25.59 -12.29
N ASN A 24 -8.24 26.14 -12.61
CA ASN A 24 -7.30 25.54 -13.57
C ASN A 24 -6.61 24.33 -12.95
N GLU A 25 -7.36 23.56 -12.16
CA GLU A 25 -6.87 22.46 -11.36
C GLU A 25 -7.73 21.22 -11.63
N ILE A 26 -7.07 20.07 -11.60
CA ILE A 26 -7.69 18.75 -11.63
C ILE A 26 -7.36 18.11 -10.28
N ALA A 27 -8.39 17.63 -9.59
CA ALA A 27 -8.21 16.83 -8.39
C ALA A 27 -7.99 15.37 -8.80
N ILE A 28 -6.90 14.77 -8.33
CA ILE A 28 -6.58 13.37 -8.54
C ILE A 28 -6.47 12.74 -7.16
N ASN A 29 -7.43 11.89 -6.80
CA ASN A 29 -7.44 11.21 -5.52
C ASN A 29 -7.75 9.73 -5.71
N GLY A 30 -7.48 8.94 -4.67
CA GLY A 30 -7.79 7.52 -4.71
C GLY A 30 -7.31 6.76 -3.50
N ILE A 31 -7.51 5.45 -3.55
CA ILE A 31 -7.03 4.48 -2.58
C ILE A 31 -6.22 3.40 -3.30
N VAL A 32 -5.18 2.91 -2.63
CA VAL A 32 -4.36 1.79 -3.09
C VAL A 32 -4.48 0.64 -2.10
N LEU A 33 -4.80 -0.55 -2.60
CA LEU A 33 -5.03 -1.76 -1.83
C LEU A 33 -4.02 -2.85 -2.22
N SER A 34 -3.72 -3.75 -1.31
CA SER A 34 -2.93 -4.95 -1.57
C SER A 34 -3.80 -6.09 -2.09
N GLU A 35 -3.38 -6.76 -3.17
CA GLU A 35 -3.99 -8.02 -3.60
C GLU A 35 -3.80 -9.15 -2.57
N VAL A 36 -2.79 -9.06 -1.70
CA VAL A 36 -2.45 -10.12 -0.72
C VAL A 36 -3.61 -10.37 0.26
N ASN A 37 -4.26 -9.30 0.75
CA ASN A 37 -5.26 -9.38 1.80
C ASN A 37 -6.38 -8.31 1.70
N GLY A 38 -6.38 -7.49 0.65
CA GLY A 38 -7.35 -6.41 0.43
C GLY A 38 -7.19 -5.19 1.35
N LYS A 39 -6.13 -5.12 2.17
CA LYS A 39 -5.88 -3.99 3.07
C LYS A 39 -5.26 -2.80 2.33
N PRO A 40 -5.45 -1.57 2.84
CA PRO A 40 -4.81 -0.39 2.27
C PRO A 40 -3.29 -0.43 2.36
N LEU A 41 -2.63 0.07 1.32
CA LEU A 41 -1.16 0.17 1.23
C LEU A 41 -0.68 1.57 1.57
N GLU A 42 0.06 1.70 2.67
CA GLU A 42 0.76 2.93 3.05
C GLU A 42 2.06 3.11 2.23
N ASN A 43 2.49 4.36 2.04
CA ASN A 43 3.76 4.72 1.42
C ASN A 43 3.95 4.20 -0.02
N VAL A 44 2.84 4.04 -0.77
CA VAL A 44 2.88 3.83 -2.22
C VAL A 44 3.20 5.14 -2.89
N TYR A 45 4.29 5.20 -3.65
CA TYR A 45 4.67 6.38 -4.40
C TYR A 45 3.79 6.50 -5.64
N VAL A 46 3.12 7.63 -5.78
CA VAL A 46 2.30 7.99 -6.95
C VAL A 46 3.03 9.08 -7.71
N ASN A 47 3.60 8.74 -8.86
CA ASN A 47 4.41 9.61 -9.70
C ASN A 47 3.58 10.22 -10.82
N TYR A 48 3.68 11.54 -10.97
CA TYR A 48 3.09 12.31 -12.07
C TYR A 48 4.20 12.69 -13.05
N LYS A 49 4.39 11.89 -14.09
CA LYS A 49 5.53 11.95 -15.03
C LYS A 49 5.71 13.31 -15.68
N SER A 50 4.65 13.93 -16.21
CA SER A 50 4.79 15.22 -16.93
C SER A 50 5.05 16.39 -15.97
N ARG A 51 4.96 16.15 -14.67
CA ARG A 51 5.22 17.13 -13.61
C ARG A 51 6.53 16.93 -12.90
N TYR A 52 7.17 15.77 -13.02
CA TYR A 52 8.28 15.38 -12.17
C TYR A 52 7.93 15.57 -10.68
N GLN A 53 6.68 15.27 -10.32
CA GLN A 53 6.17 15.35 -8.94
C GLN A 53 5.70 13.97 -8.49
N TYR A 54 5.67 13.77 -7.18
CA TYR A 54 5.15 12.57 -6.56
C TYR A 54 4.29 12.93 -5.34
N SER A 55 3.35 12.04 -5.03
CA SER A 55 2.69 11.95 -3.74
C SER A 55 2.92 10.56 -3.16
N ALA A 56 2.55 10.34 -1.90
CA ALA A 56 2.55 9.02 -1.28
C ALA A 56 1.19 8.75 -0.64
N THR A 57 0.81 7.48 -0.54
CA THR A 57 -0.39 7.10 0.20
C THR A 57 -0.20 7.21 1.71
N ASP A 58 -1.26 7.61 2.41
CA ASP A 58 -1.32 7.63 3.88
C ASP A 58 -1.55 6.22 4.47
N GLU A 59 -1.66 6.13 5.81
CA GLU A 59 -1.91 4.88 6.56
C GLU A 59 -3.22 4.17 6.14
N LYS A 60 -4.14 4.88 5.48
CA LYS A 60 -5.41 4.37 4.96
C LYS A 60 -5.33 4.08 3.47
N GLY A 61 -4.13 4.05 2.92
CA GLY A 61 -3.83 3.84 1.51
C GLY A 61 -4.31 4.95 0.59
N LYS A 62 -4.64 6.13 1.11
CA LYS A 62 -5.22 7.22 0.33
C LYS A 62 -4.17 8.19 -0.18
N PHE A 63 -4.35 8.67 -1.39
CA PHE A 63 -3.56 9.76 -1.95
C PHE A 63 -4.47 10.87 -2.49
N ASP A 64 -3.95 12.09 -2.48
CA ASP A 64 -4.57 13.27 -3.07
C ASP A 64 -3.50 14.13 -3.76
N TYR A 65 -3.82 14.64 -4.93
CA TYR A 65 -2.96 15.52 -5.69
C TYR A 65 -3.76 16.52 -6.52
N LYS A 66 -3.32 17.78 -6.47
CA LYS A 66 -3.88 18.88 -7.27
C LYS A 66 -3.00 19.15 -8.48
N TYR A 67 -3.49 18.77 -9.65
CA TYR A 67 -2.81 19.00 -10.91
C TYR A 67 -3.18 20.37 -11.47
N LYS A 68 -2.23 21.31 -11.53
CA LYS A 68 -2.43 22.62 -12.17
C LYS A 68 -2.28 22.50 -13.68
N ILE A 69 -3.30 22.87 -14.46
CA ILE A 69 -3.32 22.79 -15.93
C ILE A 69 -2.44 23.89 -16.55
N ARG A 70 -1.64 23.55 -17.56
CA ARG A 70 -0.83 24.42 -18.42
C ARG A 70 -1.36 24.34 -19.85
N GLU A 71 -1.14 25.40 -20.62
CA GLU A 71 -1.68 25.58 -21.97
C GLU A 71 -1.45 24.39 -22.93
N LYS A 72 -0.32 23.67 -22.78
CA LYS A 72 0.07 22.56 -23.64
C LYS A 72 -0.23 21.17 -23.07
N ASP A 73 -0.82 21.09 -21.88
CA ASP A 73 -1.11 19.77 -21.30
C ASP A 73 -2.29 19.12 -22.01
N SER A 74 -2.21 17.80 -22.14
CA SER A 74 -3.29 16.99 -22.70
C SER A 74 -3.44 15.67 -21.96
N LEU A 75 -2.31 15.01 -21.70
CA LEU A 75 -2.23 13.73 -21.00
C LEU A 75 -1.27 13.81 -19.82
N GLU A 76 -1.54 13.02 -18.79
CA GLU A 76 -0.64 12.78 -17.67
C GLU A 76 -0.53 11.27 -17.44
N THR A 77 0.69 10.77 -17.30
CA THR A 77 0.96 9.39 -16.88
C THR A 77 1.13 9.36 -15.37
N ILE A 78 0.30 8.54 -14.72
CA ILE A 78 0.37 8.24 -13.29
C ILE A 78 1.02 6.88 -13.15
N GLU A 79 2.10 6.80 -12.37
CA GLU A 79 2.81 5.54 -12.08
C GLU A 79 2.81 5.29 -10.57
N LEU A 80 2.43 4.09 -10.16
CA LEU A 80 2.43 3.64 -8.78
C LEU A 80 3.57 2.64 -8.55
N THR A 81 4.34 2.87 -7.49
CA THR A 81 5.45 2.01 -7.09
C THR A 81 5.42 1.77 -5.59
N ALA A 82 5.54 0.50 -5.20
CA ALA A 82 5.63 0.07 -3.81
C ALA A 82 6.61 -1.10 -3.68
N LEU A 83 7.31 -1.17 -2.55
CA LEU A 83 8.31 -2.20 -2.31
C LEU A 83 7.64 -3.59 -2.29
N GLY A 84 8.10 -4.48 -3.17
CA GLY A 84 7.59 -5.84 -3.27
C GLY A 84 6.30 -6.03 -4.05
N TYR A 85 5.85 -4.99 -4.74
CA TYR A 85 4.71 -5.01 -5.65
C TYR A 85 5.14 -4.80 -7.10
N GLU A 86 4.30 -5.27 -8.02
CA GLU A 86 4.37 -4.91 -9.44
C GLU A 86 3.97 -3.43 -9.62
N ASN A 87 4.68 -2.72 -10.49
CA ASN A 87 4.32 -1.33 -10.81
C ASN A 87 3.00 -1.30 -11.60
N ILE A 88 2.19 -0.29 -11.34
CA ILE A 88 0.97 0.00 -12.10
C ILE A 88 1.13 1.36 -12.75
N ASP A 89 0.68 1.51 -14.00
CA ASP A 89 0.54 2.81 -14.63
C ASP A 89 -0.85 3.03 -15.21
N THR A 90 -1.19 4.31 -15.41
CA THR A 90 -2.37 4.71 -16.16
C THR A 90 -2.14 6.09 -16.78
N ILE A 91 -2.98 6.42 -17.77
CA ILE A 91 -2.93 7.71 -18.46
C ILE A 91 -4.28 8.39 -18.32
N ILE A 92 -4.26 9.66 -17.89
CA ILE A 92 -5.45 10.49 -17.76
C ILE A 92 -5.41 11.69 -18.69
N ARG A 93 -6.57 12.27 -19.01
CA ARG A 93 -6.67 13.56 -19.71
C ARG A 93 -6.62 14.71 -18.72
N VAL A 94 -5.78 15.70 -18.99
CA VAL A 94 -5.53 16.85 -18.12
C VAL A 94 -5.74 18.21 -18.80
N ASP A 95 -6.45 18.21 -19.91
CA ASP A 95 -6.76 19.36 -20.77
C ASP A 95 -7.87 20.28 -20.20
N LYS A 96 -8.63 19.81 -19.21
CA LYS A 96 -9.70 20.58 -18.58
C LYS A 96 -9.94 20.19 -17.13
N PRO A 97 -10.44 21.14 -16.29
CA PRO A 97 -10.73 20.90 -14.88
C PRO A 97 -11.72 19.74 -14.70
N ARG A 98 -11.40 18.83 -13.77
CA ARG A 98 -12.24 17.70 -13.37
C ARG A 98 -11.68 17.01 -12.12
N GLU A 99 -12.41 16.02 -11.63
CA GLU A 99 -11.95 15.14 -10.56
C GLU A 99 -11.78 13.71 -11.09
N TYR A 100 -10.67 13.07 -10.71
CA TYR A 100 -10.43 11.65 -10.87
C TYR A 100 -10.41 10.98 -9.49
N ARG A 101 -11.15 9.88 -9.37
CA ARG A 101 -11.15 9.02 -8.18
C ARG A 101 -10.72 7.61 -8.59
N PHE A 102 -9.62 7.13 -8.04
CA PHE A 102 -9.06 5.82 -8.35
C PHE A 102 -9.19 4.84 -7.19
N GLU A 103 -9.32 3.56 -7.56
CA GLU A 103 -9.07 2.42 -6.69
C GLU A 103 -8.05 1.55 -7.43
N PHE A 104 -6.83 1.48 -6.91
CA PHE A 104 -5.77 0.63 -7.45
C PHE A 104 -5.57 -0.57 -6.54
N VAL A 105 -5.41 -1.76 -7.14
CA VAL A 105 -5.05 -2.98 -6.43
C VAL A 105 -3.67 -3.41 -6.90
N MET A 106 -2.67 -3.34 -6.03
CA MET A 106 -1.30 -3.72 -6.36
C MET A 106 -1.06 -5.20 -6.11
N LYS A 107 -0.49 -5.86 -7.13
CA LYS A 107 -0.16 -7.28 -7.11
C LYS A 107 1.25 -7.51 -6.55
N PRO A 108 1.45 -8.42 -5.58
CA PRO A 108 2.77 -8.74 -5.06
C PRO A 108 3.62 -9.46 -6.12
N ARG A 109 4.93 -9.15 -6.20
CA ARG A 109 5.83 -9.70 -7.25
C ARG A 109 5.96 -11.22 -7.23
N PHE A 110 5.83 -11.85 -6.06
CA PHE A 110 6.11 -13.27 -5.87
C PHE A 110 4.85 -14.12 -5.68
N GLY A 111 3.66 -13.53 -5.69
CA GLY A 111 2.41 -14.27 -5.47
C GLY A 111 2.34 -15.01 -4.13
N LEU A 112 3.10 -14.55 -3.13
CA LEU A 112 3.14 -15.14 -1.80
C LEU A 112 1.95 -14.63 -0.99
N ASN A 113 1.08 -15.55 -0.59
CA ASN A 113 -0.14 -15.29 0.17
C ASN A 113 -0.62 -16.59 0.85
N ARG A 114 -1.80 -16.53 1.46
CA ARG A 114 -2.45 -17.68 2.12
C ARG A 114 -2.70 -18.82 1.14
N GLU A 115 -3.24 -18.53 -0.04
CA GLU A 115 -3.59 -19.53 -1.05
C GLU A 115 -2.35 -20.31 -1.49
N LYS A 116 -1.24 -19.60 -1.71
CA LYS A 116 0.03 -20.21 -2.08
C LYS A 116 0.61 -21.08 -0.96
N ALA A 117 0.52 -20.63 0.29
CA ALA A 117 0.93 -21.44 1.43
C ALA A 117 0.11 -22.74 1.55
N LEU A 118 -1.21 -22.66 1.38
CA LEU A 118 -2.09 -23.85 1.40
C LEU A 118 -1.76 -24.82 0.26
N GLU A 119 -1.50 -24.31 -0.94
CA GLU A 119 -1.07 -25.10 -2.08
C GLU A 119 0.25 -25.84 -1.79
N ASP A 120 1.24 -25.13 -1.27
CA ASP A 120 2.56 -25.68 -0.97
C ASP A 120 2.48 -26.74 0.15
N ILE A 121 1.69 -26.50 1.21
CA ILE A 121 1.41 -27.48 2.26
C ILE A 121 0.77 -28.75 1.69
N LYS A 122 -0.24 -28.60 0.80
CA LYS A 122 -0.91 -29.74 0.13
C LYS A 122 0.08 -30.57 -0.69
N ASN A 123 1.07 -29.91 -1.29
CA ASN A 123 2.13 -30.54 -2.08
C ASN A 123 3.32 -31.03 -1.23
N GLY A 124 3.22 -31.01 0.11
CA GLY A 124 4.27 -31.46 1.01
C GLY A 124 5.44 -30.48 1.18
N LYS A 125 5.34 -29.26 0.64
CA LYS A 125 6.34 -28.19 0.70
C LYS A 125 6.01 -27.22 1.83
N VAL A 126 6.30 -27.61 3.08
CA VAL A 126 6.04 -26.73 4.22
C VAL A 126 7.20 -25.76 4.38
N ASN A 127 7.09 -24.56 3.82
CA ASN A 127 8.17 -23.57 3.79
C ASN A 127 7.97 -22.49 4.87
N ILE A 128 9.04 -22.02 5.49
CA ILE A 128 9.08 -20.83 6.33
C ILE A 128 9.93 -19.82 5.58
N LEU A 129 9.34 -18.68 5.25
CA LEU A 129 9.94 -17.69 4.38
C LEU A 129 10.68 -16.63 5.19
N GLU A 130 11.83 -16.22 4.67
CA GLU A 130 12.74 -15.24 5.27
C GLU A 130 13.17 -14.22 4.21
N SER A 131 13.50 -13.01 4.65
CA SER A 131 14.07 -11.95 3.81
C SER A 131 15.11 -11.17 4.64
N SER A 132 16.39 -11.47 4.43
CA SER A 132 17.51 -10.99 5.25
C SER A 132 18.47 -10.02 4.53
N GLY A 133 18.18 -9.62 3.30
CA GLY A 133 19.04 -8.72 2.53
C GLY A 133 20.29 -9.39 1.94
N ILE A 134 21.42 -8.66 1.93
CA ILE A 134 22.61 -8.99 1.10
C ILE A 134 23.34 -10.27 1.56
N ALA A 135 23.31 -10.61 2.85
CA ALA A 135 24.07 -11.74 3.39
C ALA A 135 23.15 -12.73 4.12
N PRO A 136 22.82 -13.88 3.50
CA PRO A 136 22.10 -14.95 4.16
C PRO A 136 22.86 -15.46 5.38
N VAL A 137 22.17 -15.60 6.52
CA VAL A 137 22.76 -16.13 7.75
C VAL A 137 22.27 -17.56 7.95
N PHE A 138 23.21 -18.50 8.05
CA PHE A 138 22.89 -19.90 8.29
C PHE A 138 22.90 -20.22 9.79
N TYR A 139 21.74 -20.54 10.35
CA TYR A 139 21.64 -20.94 11.75
C TYR A 139 21.56 -22.47 11.89
N LYS A 140 22.46 -23.05 12.71
CA LYS A 140 22.41 -24.50 13.04
C LYS A 140 21.10 -24.91 13.72
N SER A 141 20.43 -23.98 14.41
CA SER A 141 19.09 -24.19 14.98
C SER A 141 18.06 -24.52 13.91
N ASP A 142 18.18 -23.90 12.74
CA ASP A 142 17.18 -23.98 11.68
C ASP A 142 17.27 -25.32 10.99
N THR A 143 18.47 -25.86 10.78
CA THR A 143 18.66 -27.24 10.31
C THR A 143 18.02 -28.26 11.26
N LYS A 144 18.19 -28.09 12.58
CA LYS A 144 17.58 -28.98 13.58
C LYS A 144 16.05 -28.84 13.60
N PHE A 145 15.55 -27.61 13.49
CA PHE A 145 14.13 -27.31 13.45
C PHE A 145 13.46 -27.89 12.21
N ALA A 146 14.04 -27.61 11.03
CA ALA A 146 13.64 -28.12 9.72
C ALA A 146 13.48 -29.64 9.73
N LYS A 147 14.52 -30.35 10.21
CA LYS A 147 14.48 -31.82 10.32
C LYS A 147 13.39 -32.31 11.29
N LYS A 148 13.22 -31.64 12.43
CA LYS A 148 12.26 -32.05 13.47
C LYS A 148 10.80 -31.87 13.05
N TYR A 149 10.49 -30.78 12.35
CA TYR A 149 9.11 -30.43 11.99
C TYR A 149 8.78 -30.66 10.51
N ASN A 150 9.75 -31.17 9.74
CA ASN A 150 9.65 -31.41 8.31
C ASN A 150 9.22 -30.14 7.55
N VAL A 151 10.01 -29.08 7.74
CA VAL A 151 9.83 -27.79 7.08
C VAL A 151 11.12 -27.38 6.36
N ASN A 152 11.02 -26.45 5.42
CA ASN A 152 12.16 -25.81 4.76
C ASN A 152 12.22 -24.34 5.18
N PHE A 153 13.41 -23.77 5.25
CA PHE A 153 13.60 -22.32 5.30
C PHE A 153 13.94 -21.83 3.90
N VAL A 154 13.23 -20.79 3.43
CA VAL A 154 13.39 -20.21 2.09
C VAL A 154 13.72 -18.73 2.26
N GLU A 155 14.96 -18.38 1.91
CA GLU A 155 15.50 -17.03 2.03
C GLU A 155 15.39 -16.29 0.69
N TYR A 156 14.74 -15.13 0.71
CA TYR A 156 14.58 -14.24 -0.46
C TYR A 156 15.72 -13.21 -0.58
N GLY A 157 16.59 -13.08 0.41
CA GLY A 157 17.77 -12.24 0.38
C GLY A 157 17.42 -10.77 0.14
N CYS A 158 18.06 -10.16 -0.86
CA CYS A 158 17.83 -8.78 -1.27
C CYS A 158 16.59 -8.57 -2.17
N GLU A 159 15.83 -9.63 -2.45
CA GLU A 159 14.57 -9.47 -3.15
C GLU A 159 13.60 -8.67 -2.30
N ALA A 160 13.07 -7.60 -2.88
CA ALA A 160 11.96 -6.85 -2.31
C ALA A 160 10.71 -7.73 -2.29
N VAL A 161 10.45 -8.42 -1.19
CA VAL A 161 9.19 -9.13 -0.96
C VAL A 161 8.25 -8.22 -0.18
N ALA A 162 6.97 -8.18 -0.56
CA ALA A 162 5.99 -7.44 0.22
C ALA A 162 5.93 -8.00 1.65
N SER A 163 6.02 -7.14 2.67
CA SER A 163 6.07 -7.58 4.08
C SER A 163 4.84 -8.41 4.46
N GLU A 164 3.66 -7.97 4.02
CA GLU A 164 2.41 -8.70 4.26
C GLU A 164 2.34 -10.03 3.52
N SER A 165 2.99 -10.17 2.36
CA SER A 165 3.12 -11.47 1.67
C SER A 165 3.86 -12.50 2.52
N LEU A 166 5.00 -12.12 3.11
CA LEU A 166 5.75 -12.99 4.02
C LEU A 166 4.92 -13.35 5.25
N ASN A 167 4.23 -12.35 5.82
CA ASN A 167 3.41 -12.51 7.01
C ASN A 167 2.25 -13.48 6.78
N GLU A 168 1.43 -13.26 5.75
CA GLU A 168 0.25 -14.09 5.45
C GLU A 168 0.65 -15.54 5.09
N TYR A 169 1.72 -15.70 4.31
CA TYR A 169 2.25 -17.03 3.97
C TYR A 169 2.73 -17.76 5.24
N ASN A 170 3.63 -17.15 6.01
CA ASN A 170 4.21 -17.79 7.20
C ASN A 170 3.15 -18.09 8.25
N ARG A 171 2.17 -17.20 8.47
CA ARG A 171 1.06 -17.46 9.40
C ARG A 171 0.25 -18.68 9.01
N THR A 172 -0.05 -18.82 7.72
CA THR A 172 -0.77 -19.99 7.21
C THR A 172 0.01 -21.28 7.46
N VAL A 173 1.33 -21.24 7.28
CA VAL A 173 2.22 -22.36 7.64
C VAL A 173 2.23 -22.62 9.15
N PHE A 174 2.26 -21.57 9.96
CA PHE A 174 2.24 -21.69 11.41
C PHE A 174 0.92 -22.24 11.95
N GLU A 175 -0.23 -21.89 11.35
CA GLU A 175 -1.53 -22.51 11.62
C GLU A 175 -1.48 -24.02 11.36
N TYR A 176 -0.87 -24.44 10.25
CA TYR A 176 -0.66 -25.85 9.94
C TYR A 176 0.25 -26.55 10.96
N LEU A 177 1.38 -25.92 11.35
CA LEU A 177 2.29 -26.48 12.35
C LEU A 177 1.63 -26.60 13.73
N ASP A 178 0.84 -25.60 14.14
CA ASP A 178 0.06 -25.64 15.38
C ASP A 178 -0.93 -26.80 15.37
N LYS A 179 -1.64 -27.00 14.25
CA LYS A 179 -2.57 -28.12 14.10
C LYS A 179 -1.87 -29.48 14.12
N LYS A 180 -0.68 -29.59 13.53
CA LYS A 180 0.04 -30.87 13.37
C LYS A 180 0.87 -31.27 14.60
N TYR A 181 1.49 -30.30 15.27
CA TYR A 181 2.49 -30.54 16.32
C TYR A 181 2.17 -29.86 17.66
N GLY A 182 1.02 -29.19 17.78
CA GLY A 182 0.69 -28.33 18.91
C GLY A 182 1.50 -27.03 18.91
N LYS A 183 1.40 -26.19 19.95
CA LYS A 183 2.05 -24.87 19.99
C LYS A 183 3.50 -24.88 20.51
N GLU A 184 4.00 -26.00 21.01
CA GLU A 184 5.33 -26.09 21.64
C GLU A 184 6.49 -25.87 20.65
N TRP A 185 6.27 -26.01 19.34
CA TRP A 185 7.30 -25.69 18.34
C TRP A 185 7.64 -24.20 18.31
N ARG A 186 6.68 -23.31 18.64
CA ARG A 186 6.86 -21.85 18.63
C ARG A 186 7.93 -21.36 19.60
N LYS A 187 8.22 -22.13 20.65
CA LYS A 187 9.31 -21.86 21.61
C LYS A 187 10.69 -22.22 21.04
N LYS A 188 10.74 -23.03 19.97
CA LYS A 188 11.97 -23.63 19.43
C LYS A 188 12.44 -22.99 18.13
N ILE A 189 11.54 -22.35 17.39
CA ILE A 189 11.89 -21.54 16.22
C ILE A 189 12.52 -20.20 16.67
N ARG A 190 13.37 -19.62 15.82
CA ARG A 190 13.92 -18.27 16.02
C ARG A 190 12.79 -17.24 16.11
N LYS A 191 13.00 -16.18 16.89
CA LYS A 191 11.94 -15.20 17.21
C LYS A 191 11.79 -14.09 16.18
N ASP A 192 12.81 -13.90 15.37
CA ASP A 192 12.86 -12.90 14.30
C ASP A 192 12.14 -13.33 13.02
N ILE A 193 11.55 -14.54 12.96
CA ILE A 193 10.76 -14.97 11.81
C ILE A 193 9.47 -14.17 11.72
N VAL A 194 9.26 -13.51 10.58
CA VAL A 194 8.07 -12.73 10.26
C VAL A 194 6.80 -13.58 10.43
N GLY A 195 5.79 -13.01 11.10
CA GLY A 195 4.49 -13.67 11.35
C GLY A 195 4.41 -14.45 12.66
N LEU A 196 5.47 -14.51 13.48
CA LEU A 196 5.44 -15.22 14.76
C LEU A 196 4.76 -14.46 15.91
N GLU A 197 4.79 -13.13 15.89
CA GLU A 197 4.49 -12.29 17.07
C GLU A 197 2.99 -12.11 17.41
N GLU A 198 2.07 -12.71 16.66
CA GLU A 198 0.63 -12.40 16.79
C GLU A 198 -0.21 -13.32 17.70
N ASN A 199 0.40 -14.19 18.52
CA ASN A 199 -0.38 -15.09 19.40
C ASN A 199 -0.23 -14.81 20.92
N ASN A 200 0.29 -13.64 21.31
CA ASN A 200 0.45 -13.24 22.71
C ASN A 200 -0.36 -11.98 23.10
N LYS A 201 -1.48 -11.71 22.43
CA LYS A 201 -2.51 -10.77 22.92
C LYS A 201 -3.84 -11.50 23.07
#